data_AF-X5PU64-F1
#
_entry.id   AF-X5PU64-F1
#
_cell.length_a   1.000
_cell.length_b   1.000
_cell.length_c   1.000
_cell.angle_alpha   90.00
_cell.angle_beta   90.00
_cell.angle_gamma   90.00
#
_symmetry.space_group_name_H-M   'P 1'
#
loop_
_entity.id
_entity.type
_entity.pdbx_description
1 polymer ?
#
loop_
_entity_poly.entity_id
_entity_poly.type
_entity_poly.pdbx_seq_one_letter_code
_entity_poly.pdbx_strand_id
1 'polypeptide(L)'
;MLPAQEKLFDEAAQFSIRCGLTIPIIDRRGCVAAITFAADKPNSASLRVAGRYEQALQLMATCFHIYARRKLSGNRTVDGVPLTPREYECLQWAARGKSSWAVGCILGIKPRTVDFHLDNVKKKLGVHTKDQAVALLASSRSSIL
;
A
#
# COMPACT_ATOMS: atom_id res chain seq x y z
N MET A 1 -21.14 -0.21 27.05
CA MET A 1 -20.84 -0.61 25.66
C MET A 1 -22.12 -0.42 24.85
N LEU A 2 -22.06 -0.01 23.58
CA LEU A 2 -23.26 0.18 22.78
C LEU A 2 -23.82 -1.19 22.34
N PRO A 3 -25.15 -1.39 22.20
CA PRO A 3 -25.74 -2.68 21.81
C PRO A 3 -25.19 -3.24 20.48
N ALA A 4 -24.86 -2.35 19.54
CA ALA A 4 -24.25 -2.74 18.27
C ALA A 4 -22.83 -3.30 18.42
N GLN A 5 -22.07 -2.82 19.41
CA GLN A 5 -20.72 -3.32 19.68
C GLN A 5 -20.80 -4.71 20.32
N GLU A 6 -21.72 -4.93 21.25
CA GLU A 6 -21.92 -6.21 21.93
C GLU A 6 -22.24 -7.33 20.94
N LYS A 7 -23.21 -7.08 20.04
CA LYS A 7 -23.54 -8.02 18.95
C LYS A 7 -22.33 -8.38 18.07
N LEU A 8 -21.49 -7.40 17.73
CA LEU A 8 -20.28 -7.63 16.92
C LEU A 8 -19.29 -8.56 17.64
N PHE A 9 -19.09 -8.37 18.94
CA PHE A 9 -18.19 -9.24 19.73
C PHE A 9 -18.75 -10.65 19.90
N ASP A 10 -20.07 -10.79 20.03
CA ASP A 10 -20.73 -12.10 20.08
C ASP A 10 -20.57 -12.87 18.76
N GLU A 11 -20.69 -12.19 17.62
CA GLU A 11 -20.43 -12.77 16.30
C GLU A 11 -18.96 -13.19 16.15
N ALA A 12 -18.01 -12.32 16.50
CA ALA A 12 -16.58 -12.62 16.44
C ALA A 12 -16.19 -13.82 17.34
N ALA A 13 -16.85 -13.96 18.49
CA ALA A 13 -16.64 -15.04 19.42
C ALA A 13 -17.04 -16.42 18.86
N GLN A 14 -17.97 -16.48 17.91
CA GLN A 14 -18.31 -17.72 17.19
C GLN A 14 -17.15 -18.22 16.33
N PHE A 15 -16.25 -17.32 15.93
CA PHE A 15 -15.02 -17.61 15.18
C PHE A 15 -13.76 -17.62 16.06
N SER A 16 -13.90 -17.78 17.38
CA SER A 16 -12.78 -17.83 18.33
C SER A 16 -11.95 -16.54 18.41
N ILE A 17 -12.54 -15.40 18.04
CA ILE A 17 -11.95 -14.05 18.20
C ILE A 17 -12.60 -13.42 19.42
N ARG A 18 -12.07 -13.71 20.61
CA ARG A 18 -12.66 -13.25 21.89
C ARG A 18 -11.78 -12.26 22.64
N CYS A 19 -10.48 -12.31 22.40
CA CYS A 19 -9.51 -11.42 23.01
C CYS A 19 -8.33 -11.17 22.07
N GLY A 20 -7.54 -10.13 22.33
CA GLY A 20 -6.43 -9.81 21.45
C GLY A 20 -5.78 -8.47 21.73
N LEU A 21 -4.82 -8.12 20.88
CA LEU A 21 -4.14 -6.83 20.84
C LEU A 21 -4.26 -6.25 19.43
N THR A 22 -4.62 -4.98 19.33
CA THR A 22 -4.61 -4.22 18.07
C THR A 22 -3.55 -3.14 18.16
N ILE A 23 -2.59 -3.17 17.24
CA ILE A 23 -1.52 -2.19 17.12
C ILE A 23 -1.88 -1.22 15.99
N PRO A 24 -2.21 0.05 16.28
CA PRO A 24 -2.55 1.02 15.26
C PRO A 24 -1.30 1.50 14.52
N ILE A 25 -1.42 1.72 13.22
CA ILE A 25 -0.35 2.22 12.35
C ILE A 25 -0.93 3.38 11.56
N ILE A 26 -0.38 4.56 11.79
CA ILE A 26 -0.65 5.73 10.95
C ILE A 26 0.58 5.91 10.09
N ASP A 27 0.46 5.68 8.79
CA ASP A 27 1.57 5.89 7.87
C ASP A 27 1.72 7.38 7.50
N ARG A 28 2.85 7.72 6.88
CA ARG A 28 3.15 9.10 6.46
C ARG A 28 2.18 9.65 5.40
N ARG A 29 1.32 8.81 4.81
CA ARG A 29 0.31 9.21 3.83
C ARG A 29 -1.04 9.49 4.50
N GLY A 30 -1.10 9.47 5.84
CA GLY A 30 -2.34 9.58 6.60
C GLY A 30 -3.21 8.33 6.51
N CYS A 31 -2.72 7.23 5.95
CA CYS A 31 -3.48 5.99 5.93
C CYS A 31 -3.43 5.35 7.31
N VAL A 32 -4.61 5.00 7.82
CA VAL A 32 -4.75 4.20 9.04
C VAL A 32 -4.76 2.73 8.66
N ALA A 33 -3.87 1.96 9.29
CA ALA A 33 -3.84 0.52 9.26
C ALA A 33 -3.75 0.00 10.70
N ALA A 34 -4.00 -1.29 10.89
CA ALA A 34 -3.76 -1.94 12.16
C ALA A 34 -3.24 -3.36 11.94
N ILE A 35 -2.46 -3.84 12.89
CA ILE A 35 -2.14 -5.26 13.00
C ILE A 35 -2.82 -5.79 14.25
N THR A 36 -3.66 -6.79 14.08
CA THR A 36 -4.44 -7.39 15.16
C THR A 36 -3.97 -8.83 15.41
N PHE A 37 -3.64 -9.12 16.66
CA PHE A 37 -3.43 -10.48 17.15
C PHE A 37 -4.68 -10.90 17.90
N ALA A 38 -5.39 -11.91 17.39
CA ALA A 38 -6.62 -12.44 17.98
C ALA A 38 -6.38 -13.80 18.63
N ALA A 39 -7.11 -14.09 19.71
CA ALA A 39 -7.09 -15.35 20.44
C ALA A 39 -8.46 -15.68 21.02
N ASP A 40 -8.69 -16.98 21.27
CA ASP A 40 -9.94 -17.50 21.84
C ASP A 40 -10.03 -17.31 23.36
N LYS A 41 -8.91 -17.44 24.07
CA LYS A 41 -8.88 -17.36 25.54
C LYS A 41 -7.96 -16.25 26.01
N PRO A 42 -8.42 -15.39 26.92
CA PRO A 42 -7.56 -14.36 27.50
C PRO A 42 -6.44 -15.05 28.27
N ASN A 43 -5.21 -14.90 27.79
CA ASN A 43 -4.02 -15.33 28.51
C ASN A 43 -3.46 -14.12 29.24
N SER A 44 -3.42 -14.16 30.58
CA SER A 44 -2.84 -13.06 31.36
C SER A 44 -1.37 -12.78 30.96
N ALA A 45 -0.66 -13.77 30.42
CA ALA A 45 0.68 -13.59 29.87
C ALA A 45 0.71 -12.75 28.59
N SER A 46 -0.27 -12.88 27.68
CA SER A 46 -0.28 -12.11 26.42
C SER A 46 -0.57 -10.63 26.65
N LEU A 47 -1.46 -10.29 27.60
CA LEU A 47 -1.72 -8.91 28.01
C LEU A 47 -0.50 -8.28 28.71
N ARG A 48 0.25 -9.04 29.53
CA ARG A 48 1.48 -8.55 30.15
C ARG A 48 2.61 -8.32 29.13
N VAL A 49 2.75 -9.22 28.15
CA VAL A 49 3.72 -9.07 27.05
C VAL A 49 3.39 -7.85 26.20
N ALA A 50 2.11 -7.59 25.92
CA ALA A 50 1.68 -6.40 25.17
C ALA A 50 2.13 -5.10 25.84
N GLY A 51 1.95 -4.96 27.17
CA GLY A 51 2.42 -3.78 27.90
C GLY A 51 3.94 -3.72 28.07
N ARG A 52 4.61 -4.88 28.23
CA ARG A 52 6.07 -4.97 28.43
C ARG A 52 6.86 -4.63 27.16
N TYR A 53 6.32 -4.98 25.99
CA TYR A 53 7.00 -4.88 24.70
C TYR A 53 6.27 -3.95 23.71
N GLU A 54 5.46 -3.02 24.20
CA GLU A 54 4.63 -2.13 23.38
C GLU A 54 5.43 -1.44 22.27
N GLN A 55 6.59 -0.84 22.60
CA GLN A 55 7.42 -0.15 21.60
C GLN A 55 8.00 -1.11 20.56
N ALA A 56 8.41 -2.31 20.99
CA ALA A 56 8.95 -3.33 20.07
C ALA A 56 7.85 -3.86 19.14
N LEU A 57 6.65 -4.10 19.66
CA LEU A 57 5.47 -4.50 18.89
C LEU A 57 5.06 -3.41 17.89
N GLN A 58 5.06 -2.14 18.29
CA GLN A 58 4.80 -1.01 17.40
C GLN A 58 5.84 -0.93 16.27
N LEU A 59 7.12 -1.12 16.57
CA LEU A 59 8.19 -1.15 15.57
C LEU A 59 8.02 -2.32 14.60
N MET A 60 7.80 -3.53 15.12
CA MET A 60 7.55 -4.73 14.30
C MET A 60 6.34 -4.52 13.39
N ALA A 61 5.26 -3.95 13.93
CA ALA A 61 4.05 -3.69 13.18
C ALA A 61 4.28 -2.68 12.05
N THR A 62 5.02 -1.61 12.34
CA THR A 62 5.42 -0.61 11.34
C THR A 62 6.28 -1.22 10.24
N CYS A 63 7.29 -2.01 10.60
CA CYS A 63 8.16 -2.70 9.65
C CYS A 63 7.37 -3.68 8.76
N PHE A 64 6.48 -4.47 9.36
CA PHE A 64 5.59 -5.37 8.64
C PHE A 64 4.68 -4.59 7.69
N HIS A 65 4.07 -3.49 8.14
CA HIS A 65 3.23 -2.66 7.29
C HIS A 65 3.99 -2.08 6.09
N ILE A 66 5.22 -1.59 6.29
CA ILE A 66 6.06 -1.11 5.19
C ILE A 66 6.35 -2.23 4.20
N TYR A 67 6.71 -3.42 4.69
CA TYR A 67 6.97 -4.58 3.84
C TYR A 67 5.71 -5.04 3.07
N ALA A 68 4.60 -5.23 3.78
CA ALA A 68 3.31 -5.59 3.24
C ALA A 68 2.83 -4.56 2.23
N ARG A 69 2.98 -3.25 2.50
CA ARG A 69 2.70 -2.21 1.50
C ARG A 69 3.60 -2.35 0.28
N ARG A 70 4.91 -2.55 0.42
CA ARG A 70 5.79 -2.72 -0.75
C ARG A 70 5.45 -3.95 -1.59
N LYS A 71 5.02 -5.05 -0.97
CA LYS A 71 4.70 -6.31 -1.65
C LYS A 71 3.26 -6.41 -2.15
N LEU A 72 2.30 -5.96 -1.36
CA LEU A 72 0.85 -6.05 -1.60
C LEU A 72 0.28 -4.78 -2.22
N SER A 73 0.93 -3.63 -2.10
CA SER A 73 0.53 -2.44 -2.86
C SER A 73 0.96 -2.63 -4.30
N GLY A 74 0.16 -3.39 -5.04
CA GLY A 74 -0.06 -3.15 -6.45
C GLY A 74 -0.80 -1.84 -6.72
N ASN A 75 -0.70 -0.85 -5.80
CA ASN A 75 -1.34 0.44 -5.92
C ASN A 75 -0.60 1.24 -7.01
N ARG A 76 -1.04 1.00 -8.25
CA ARG A 76 -0.58 1.63 -9.47
C ARG A 76 -1.28 2.97 -9.68
N THR A 77 -1.67 3.61 -8.57
CA THR A 77 -2.38 4.87 -8.56
C THR A 77 -1.37 6.00 -8.54
N VAL A 78 -1.52 6.93 -9.47
CA VAL A 78 -0.73 8.14 -9.61
C VAL A 78 -1.70 9.29 -9.58
N ASP A 79 -1.52 10.23 -8.65
CA ASP A 79 -2.41 11.38 -8.47
C ASP A 79 -3.89 10.98 -8.32
N GLY A 80 -4.17 9.95 -7.53
CA GLY A 80 -5.52 9.41 -7.35
C GLY A 80 -6.07 8.61 -8.54
N VAL A 81 -5.36 8.54 -9.67
CA VAL A 81 -5.79 7.82 -10.87
C VAL A 81 -5.16 6.42 -10.99
N PRO A 82 -5.95 5.34 -11.07
CA PRO A 82 -5.42 3.98 -11.20
C PRO A 82 -4.90 3.70 -12.61
N LEU A 83 -3.67 3.16 -12.69
CA LEU A 83 -3.05 2.70 -13.92
C LEU A 83 -3.07 1.17 -14.03
N THR A 84 -3.14 0.66 -15.26
CA THR A 84 -2.92 -0.76 -15.57
C THR A 84 -1.48 -1.18 -15.22
N PRO A 85 -1.18 -2.48 -15.07
CA PRO A 85 0.18 -2.94 -14.79
C PRO A 85 1.20 -2.42 -15.81
N ARG A 86 0.87 -2.53 -17.11
CA ARG A 86 1.78 -2.12 -18.20
C ARG A 86 1.96 -0.61 -18.30
N GLU A 87 0.91 0.18 -18.11
CA GLU A 87 1.02 1.64 -18.04
C GLU A 87 1.94 2.07 -16.89
N TYR A 88 1.77 1.49 -15.70
CA TYR A 88 2.59 1.80 -14.55
C TYR A 88 4.05 1.37 -14.72
N GLU A 89 4.30 0.18 -15.30
CA GLU A 89 5.65 -0.29 -15.63
C GLU A 89 6.35 0.63 -16.64
N CYS A 90 5.67 1.01 -17.72
CA CYS A 90 6.22 1.91 -18.74
C CYS A 90 6.57 3.27 -18.13
N LEU A 91 5.64 3.86 -17.35
CA LEU A 91 5.86 5.14 -16.67
C LEU A 91 7.01 5.05 -15.66
N GLN A 92 7.11 3.95 -14.92
CA GLN A 92 8.20 3.71 -13.96
C GLN A 92 9.59 3.66 -14.61
N TRP A 93 9.71 3.06 -15.80
CA TRP A 93 10.99 3.05 -16.51
C TRP A 93 11.30 4.39 -17.18
N ALA A 94 10.27 5.07 -17.70
CA ALA A 94 10.40 6.44 -18.19
C ALA A 94 10.89 7.39 -17.09
N ALA A 95 10.37 7.27 -15.86
CA ALA A 95 10.82 8.04 -14.70
C ALA A 95 12.28 7.76 -14.29
N ARG A 96 12.84 6.61 -14.69
CA ARG A 96 14.27 6.28 -14.53
C ARG A 96 15.11 6.72 -15.74
N GLY A 97 14.57 7.55 -16.62
CA GLY A 97 15.25 8.09 -17.80
C GLY A 97 15.41 7.10 -18.96
N LYS A 98 14.69 5.98 -18.97
CA LYS A 98 14.79 5.01 -20.08
C LYS A 98 14.01 5.50 -21.31
N SER A 99 14.59 5.32 -22.49
CA SER A 99 13.91 5.55 -23.78
C SER A 99 12.89 4.45 -24.06
N SER A 100 11.87 4.72 -24.88
CA SER A 100 10.86 3.73 -25.25
C SER A 100 11.45 2.45 -25.84
N TRP A 101 12.59 2.55 -26.53
CA TRP A 101 13.35 1.40 -27.00
C TRP A 101 13.90 0.56 -25.85
N ALA A 102 14.62 1.18 -24.90
CA ALA A 102 15.18 0.48 -23.75
C ALA A 102 14.08 -0.13 -22.87
N VAL A 103 12.97 0.58 -22.67
CA VAL A 103 11.79 0.05 -21.96
C VAL A 103 11.21 -1.16 -22.69
N GLY A 104 11.11 -1.11 -24.02
CA GLY A 104 10.63 -2.22 -24.83
C GLY A 104 11.50 -3.47 -24.66
N CYS A 105 12.83 -3.30 -24.68
CA CYS A 105 13.78 -4.38 -24.40
C CYS A 105 13.59 -4.97 -22.98
N ILE A 106 13.41 -4.12 -21.97
CA ILE A 106 13.23 -4.57 -20.58
C ILE A 106 11.92 -5.33 -20.39
N LEU A 107 10.82 -4.86 -21.01
CA LEU A 107 9.48 -5.40 -20.81
C LEU A 107 9.08 -6.48 -21.82
N GLY A 108 9.92 -6.75 -22.83
CA GLY A 108 9.64 -7.72 -23.89
C GLY A 108 8.55 -7.29 -24.87
N ILE A 109 8.44 -5.98 -25.14
CA ILE A 109 7.42 -5.40 -26.05
C ILE A 109 8.05 -4.44 -27.06
N LYS A 110 7.34 -4.14 -28.16
CA LYS A 110 7.83 -3.19 -29.17
C LYS A 110 7.88 -1.76 -28.61
N PRO A 111 8.84 -0.91 -29.03
CA PRO A 111 8.92 0.49 -28.58
C PRO A 111 7.62 1.26 -28.80
N ARG A 112 6.95 1.05 -29.93
CA ARG A 112 5.63 1.65 -30.23
C ARG A 112 4.53 1.26 -29.23
N THR A 113 4.60 0.05 -28.66
CA THR A 113 3.66 -0.40 -27.61
C THR A 113 3.94 0.32 -26.29
N VAL A 114 5.21 0.61 -25.99
CA VAL A 114 5.58 1.46 -24.84
C VAL A 114 4.98 2.86 -25.01
N ASP A 115 5.15 3.48 -26.18
CA ASP A 115 4.60 4.80 -26.48
C ASP A 115 3.07 4.83 -26.34
N PHE A 116 2.39 3.80 -26.84
CA PHE A 116 0.94 3.63 -26.67
C PHE A 116 0.53 3.61 -25.19
N HIS A 117 1.24 2.85 -24.35
CA HIS A 117 0.96 2.84 -22.91
C HIS A 117 1.22 4.20 -22.25
N LEU A 118 2.31 4.90 -22.63
CA LEU A 118 2.62 6.24 -22.11
C LEU A 118 1.59 7.29 -22.58
N ASP A 119 1.05 7.17 -23.79
CA ASP A 119 -0.03 8.03 -24.27
C ASP A 119 -1.32 7.82 -23.47
N ASN A 120 -1.66 6.58 -23.12
CA ASN A 120 -2.79 6.30 -22.24
C ASN A 120 -2.57 6.84 -20.82
N VAL A 121 -1.36 6.75 -20.29
CA VAL A 121 -0.99 7.38 -19.02
C VAL A 121 -1.22 8.88 -19.07
N LYS A 122 -0.71 9.57 -20.09
CA LYS A 122 -0.89 11.02 -20.25
C LYS A 122 -2.38 11.41 -20.27
N LYS A 123 -3.19 10.68 -21.05
CA LYS A 123 -4.64 10.89 -21.11
C LYS A 123 -5.31 10.69 -19.75
N LYS A 124 -4.98 9.61 -19.04
CA LYS A 124 -5.55 9.30 -17.71
C LYS A 124 -5.19 10.33 -16.65
N LEU A 125 -3.95 10.83 -16.70
CA LEU A 125 -3.45 11.82 -15.74
C LEU A 125 -3.78 13.27 -16.15
N GLY A 126 -4.43 13.50 -17.30
CA GLY A 126 -4.77 14.84 -17.78
C GLY A 126 -3.55 15.71 -18.12
N VAL A 127 -2.45 15.11 -18.57
CA VAL A 127 -1.19 15.82 -18.91
C VAL A 127 -0.83 15.68 -20.39
N HIS A 128 0.02 16.58 -20.89
CA HIS A 128 0.39 16.64 -22.30
C HIS A 128 1.73 15.96 -22.60
N THR A 129 2.64 15.93 -21.63
CA THR A 129 4.00 15.42 -21.83
C THR A 129 4.31 14.22 -20.93
N LYS A 130 5.26 13.40 -21.39
CA LYS A 130 5.79 12.28 -20.59
C LYS A 130 6.41 12.79 -19.29
N ASP A 131 7.08 13.94 -19.34
CA ASP A 131 7.80 14.50 -18.19
C ASP A 131 6.82 15.02 -17.13
N GLN A 132 5.68 15.61 -17.53
CA GLN A 132 4.58 15.91 -16.60
C GLN A 132 4.03 14.66 -15.91
N ALA A 133 3.81 13.57 -16.66
CA ALA A 133 3.37 12.30 -16.08
C ALA A 133 4.40 11.72 -15.10
N VAL A 134 5.69 11.84 -15.42
CA VAL A 134 6.80 11.43 -14.53
C VAL A 134 6.82 12.29 -13.27
N ALA A 135 6.62 13.60 -13.38
CA ALA A 135 6.54 14.50 -12.24
C ALA A 135 5.39 14.12 -11.29
N LEU A 136 4.19 13.83 -11.81
CA LEU A 136 3.06 13.35 -11.01
C LEU A 136 3.37 12.02 -10.30
N LEU A 137 4.04 11.08 -10.98
CA LEU A 137 4.49 9.83 -10.36
C LEU A 137 5.49 10.10 -9.22
N ALA A 138 6.42 11.04 -9.41
CA ALA A 138 7.39 11.42 -8.39
C ALA A 138 6.70 12.08 -7.19
N SER A 139 5.76 12.99 -7.41
CA SER A 139 4.98 13.65 -6.34
C SER A 139 4.09 12.66 -5.57
N SER A 140 3.50 11.69 -6.27
CA SER A 140 2.73 10.58 -5.65
C SER A 140 3.58 9.63 -4.79
N ARG A 141 4.90 9.63 -5.04
CA ARG A 141 5.89 8.94 -4.21
C ARG A 141 6.45 9.85 -3.10
N SER A 142 6.41 11.16 -3.31
CA SER A 142 7.04 12.20 -2.49
C SER A 142 6.10 12.93 -1.53
N SER A 143 4.92 12.40 -1.22
CA SER A 143 4.16 12.78 0.00
C SER A 143 4.91 12.38 1.30
N ILE A 144 6.24 12.51 1.30
CA ILE A 144 7.19 12.05 2.31
C ILE A 144 8.13 13.20 2.75
N LEU A 145 8.00 14.41 2.19
CA LEU A 145 8.55 15.62 2.80
C LEU A 145 7.43 16.41 3.48
#